data_AF-A0A0G0SR21-F1
#
_entry.id   AF-A0A0G0SR21-F1
#
_cell.length_a   1.000
_cell.length_b   1.000
_cell.length_c   1.000
_cell.angle_alpha   90.00
_cell.angle_beta   90.00
_cell.angle_gamma   90.00
#
_symmetry.space_group_name_H-M   'P 1'
#
loop_
_entity.id
_entity.type
_entity.pdbx_description
1 polymer ?
#
loop_
_entity_poly.entity_id
_entity_poly.type
_entity_poly.pdbx_seq_one_letter_code
_entity_poly.pdbx_strand_id
1 'polypeptide(L)' 'FGFITGEGLAKDLFFHSNSLVGVTFDELKEGDAVSFETEESPKGLNAVNVQRA' A
#
# COMPACT_ATOMS: atom_id res chain seq x y z
N PHE A 1 -8.79 -3.03 2.27
CA PHE A 1 -7.91 -2.75 1.11
C PHE A 1 -7.86 -1.24 0.94
N GLY A 2 -6.86 -0.72 0.23
CA GLY A 2 -6.77 0.70 -0.03
C GLY A 2 -5.86 1.00 -1.21
N PHE A 3 -5.55 2.28 -1.37
CA PHE A 3 -4.70 2.79 -2.43
C PHE A 3 -3.60 3.66 -1.85
N ILE A 4 -2.41 3.55 -2.42
CA ILE A 4 -1.26 4.39 -2.12
C ILE A 4 -1.03 5.29 -3.33
N THR A 5 -1.05 6.59 -3.09
CA THR A 5 -0.68 7.62 -4.07
C THR A 5 0.67 8.20 -3.65
N GLY A 6 1.53 8.51 -4.60
CA GLY A 6 2.85 9.05 -4.33
C GLY A 6 3.47 9.69 -5.55
N GLU A 7 4.42 10.59 -5.34
CA GLU A 7 5.15 11.22 -6.43
C GLU A 7 5.91 10.15 -7.24
N GLY A 8 5.80 10.23 -8.58
CA GLY A 8 6.42 9.27 -9.49
C GLY A 8 5.61 7.99 -9.75
N LEU A 9 4.50 7.75 -9.04
CA LEU A 9 3.56 6.70 -9.40
C LEU A 9 2.68 7.17 -10.57
N ALA A 10 2.67 6.41 -11.66
CA ALA A 10 1.82 6.70 -12.82
C ALA A 10 0.32 6.52 -12.53
N LYS A 11 -0.01 5.75 -11.49
CA LYS A 11 -1.37 5.46 -11.02
C LYS A 11 -1.33 5.07 -9.55
N ASP A 12 -2.46 5.19 -8.88
CA ASP A 12 -2.64 4.70 -7.52
C ASP A 12 -2.34 3.20 -7.44
N LEU A 13 -1.57 2.83 -6.41
CA LEU A 13 -1.15 1.45 -6.19
C LEU A 13 -2.08 0.77 -5.19
N PHE A 14 -2.70 -0.33 -5.59
CA PHE A 14 -3.61 -1.08 -4.74
C PHE A 14 -2.86 -1.88 -3.66
N PHE A 15 -3.39 -1.95 -2.44
CA PHE A 15 -2.94 -2.89 -1.42
C PHE A 15 -4.08 -3.61 -0.71
N HIS A 16 -3.86 -4.86 -0.30
CA HIS A 16 -4.78 -5.60 0.55
C HIS A 16 -4.42 -5.43 2.03
N SER A 17 -5.39 -5.56 2.94
CA SER A 17 -5.10 -5.47 4.39
C SER A 17 -4.11 -6.52 4.88
N ASN A 18 -4.02 -7.66 4.17
CA ASN A 18 -3.06 -8.73 4.46
C ASN A 18 -1.62 -8.35 4.09
N SER A 19 -1.43 -7.30 3.30
CA SER A 19 -0.10 -6.78 2.95
C SER A 19 0.48 -5.88 4.05
N LEU A 20 -0.29 -5.55 5.09
CA LEU A 20 0.14 -4.66 6.16
C LEU A 20 1.07 -5.38 7.13
N VAL A 21 2.14 -4.69 7.55
CA VAL A 21 3.12 -5.19 8.50
C VAL A 21 3.24 -4.18 9.65
N GLY A 22 3.10 -4.66 10.89
CA GLY A 22 3.25 -3.83 12.09
C GLY A 22 2.14 -2.80 12.32
N VAL A 23 1.11 -2.76 11.47
CA VAL A 23 -0.06 -1.88 11.58
C VAL A 23 -1.30 -2.61 11.10
N THR A 24 -2.45 -2.33 11.70
CA THR A 24 -3.75 -2.82 11.23
C THR A 24 -4.38 -1.83 10.24
N PHE A 25 -5.34 -2.30 9.45
CA PHE A 25 -6.02 -1.44 8.48
C PHE A 25 -6.75 -0.27 9.15
N ASP A 26 -7.32 -0.49 10.35
CA ASP A 26 -8.06 0.54 11.08
C ASP A 26 -7.15 1.62 11.70
N GLU A 27 -5.87 1.31 11.89
CA GLU A 27 -4.86 2.24 12.42
C GLU A 27 -4.24 3.13 11.34
N LEU A 28 -4.26 2.70 10.08
CA LEU A 28 -3.85 3.53 8.94
C LEU A 28 -4.90 4.59 8.63
N LYS A 29 -4.44 5.82 8.37
CA LYS A 29 -5.29 6.97 8.03
C LYS A 29 -4.87 7.58 6.71
N GLU A 30 -5.81 8.24 6.04
CA GLU A 30 -5.49 9.08 4.87
C GLU A 30 -4.46 10.14 5.27
N GLY A 31 -3.41 10.28 4.45
CA GLY A 31 -2.29 11.18 4.71
C GLY A 31 -1.12 10.54 5.46
N ASP A 32 -1.25 9.32 6.00
CA ASP A 32 -0.11 8.60 6.57
C ASP A 32 0.93 8.30 5.47
N ALA A 33 2.18 8.62 5.76
CA ALA A 33 3.30 8.18 4.94
C ALA A 33 3.53 6.68 5.16
N VAL A 34 3.77 5.96 4.07
CA VAL A 34 4.00 4.51 4.11
C VAL A 34 5.22 4.13 3.27
N SER A 35 5.88 3.05 3.69
CA SER A 35 6.83 2.33 2.85
C SER A 35 6.20 1.02 2.38
N PHE A 36 6.58 0.57 1.19
CA PHE A 36 6.04 -0.63 0.58
C PHE A 36 7.00 -1.17 -0.48
N GLU A 37 6.82 -2.43 -0.83
CA GLU A 37 7.40 -3.06 -2.01
C GLU A 37 6.30 -3.26 -3.06
N THR A 38 6.68 -3.49 -4.32
CA THR A 38 5.73 -3.74 -5.41
C THR A 38 5.83 -5.17 -5.91
N GLU A 39 4.69 -5.80 -6.15
CA GLU A 39 4.61 -7.14 -6.73
C GLU A 39 3.59 -7.19 -7.88
N GLU A 40 3.91 -7.91 -8.96
CA GLU A 40 2.96 -8.19 -10.05
C GLU A 40 1.99 -9.31 -9.65
N SER A 41 0.70 -9.08 -9.90
CA SER A 41 -0.36 -10.07 -9.72
C SER A 41 -1.23 -10.18 -10.98
N PRO A 42 -2.10 -11.20 -11.09
CA PRO A 42 -3.09 -11.28 -12.16
C PRO A 42 -4.02 -10.06 -12.26
N LYS A 43 -4.10 -9.23 -11.21
CA LYS A 43 -4.89 -8.00 -11.16
C LYS A 43 -4.06 -6.72 -11.39
N GLY A 44 -2.79 -6.88 -11.75
CA GLY A 44 -1.82 -5.79 -11.92
C GLY A 44 -0.86 -5.64 -10.73
N LEU A 45 -0.12 -4.54 -10.75
CA LEU A 45 0.88 -4.18 -9.74
C LEU A 45 0.18 -3.84 -8.42
N ASN A 46 0.63 -4.46 -7.33
CA ASN A 46 0.12 -4.25 -5.98
C ASN A 46 1.24 -3.82 -5.04
N ALA A 47 0.89 -3.15 -3.94
CA ALA A 47 1.78 -2.90 -2.83
C ALA A 47 1.75 -4.08 -1.83
N VAL A 48 2.93 -4.54 -1.45
CA VAL A 48 3.18 -5.59 -0.45
C VAL A 48 4.12 -5.06 0.63
N ASN A 49 4.17 -5.74 1.79
CA ASN A 49 5.01 -5.33 2.92
C ASN A 49 4.78 -3.88 3.36
N VAL A 50 3.52 -3.43 3.32
CA VAL A 50 3.12 -2.04 3.58
C VAL A 50 3.26 -1.72 5.07
N GLN A 51 4.04 -0.70 5.39
CA GLN A 51 4.36 -0.29 6.75
C GLN A 51 4.17 1.22 6.89
N ARG A 52 3.63 1.69 8.03
CA ARG A 52 3.62 3.11 8.34
C ARG A 52 5.07 3.59 8.54
N ALA A 53 5.45 4.68 7.87
CA ALA A 53 6.78 5.26 7.94
C ALA A 53 7.03 6.01 9.26
#